data_AF-A0A7C0Z1W0-F1
#
_entry.id   AF-A0A7C0Z1W0-F1
#
_cell.length_a   1.000
_cell.length_b   1.000
_cell.length_c   1.000
_cell.angle_alpha   90.00
_cell.angle_beta   90.00
_cell.angle_gamma   90.00
#
_symmetry.space_group_name_H-M   'P 1'
#
loop_
_entity.id
_entity.type
_entity.pdbx_description
1 polymer ?
#
loop_
_entity_poly.entity_id
_entity_poly.type
_entity_poly.pdbx_seq_one_letter_code
_entity_poly.pdbx_strand_id
1 'polypeptide(L)'
;MGVVKELLERIEAEDVDEFTVEEAILGVGYTAVRIDSGDVGLCHSLLGENPCPRRIARRAGTLRGMKAVEMAEFAVSEDISERVVG
;
A
#
# COMPACT_ATOMS: atom_id res chain seq x y z
N MET A 1 -16.29 -13.93 0.58
CA MET A 1 -15.19 -13.14 -0.03
C MET A 1 -15.16 -11.81 0.69
N GLY A 2 -13.98 -11.23 0.94
CA GLY A 2 -13.86 -9.95 1.66
C GLY A 2 -13.85 -8.80 0.66
N VAL A 3 -14.47 -7.67 1.02
CA VAL A 3 -14.64 -6.48 0.15
C VAL A 3 -13.31 -6.00 -0.46
N VAL A 4 -12.21 -6.07 0.30
CA VAL A 4 -10.86 -5.69 -0.18
C VAL A 4 -10.40 -6.57 -1.34
N LYS A 5 -10.67 -7.88 -1.29
CA LYS A 5 -10.27 -8.80 -2.36
C LYS A 5 -11.04 -8.54 -3.64
N GLU A 6 -12.35 -8.28 -3.52
CA GLU A 6 -13.19 -7.91 -4.66
C GLU A 6 -12.76 -6.57 -5.30
N LEU A 7 -12.20 -5.65 -4.51
CA LEU A 7 -11.63 -4.41 -5.02
C LEU A 7 -10.34 -4.66 -5.82
N LEU A 8 -9.43 -5.51 -5.32
CA LEU A 8 -8.20 -5.85 -6.02
C LEU A 8 -8.47 -6.52 -7.37
N GLU A 9 -9.41 -7.47 -7.42
CA GLU A 9 -9.82 -8.13 -8.68
C GLU A 9 -10.35 -7.13 -9.72
N ARG A 10 -10.98 -6.03 -9.27
CA ARG A 10 -11.43 -4.96 -10.18
C ARG A 10 -10.29 -4.06 -10.63
N ILE A 11 -9.35 -3.75 -9.75
CA ILE A 11 -8.17 -2.94 -10.08
C ILE A 11 -7.32 -3.68 -11.13
N GLU A 12 -7.08 -4.98 -10.95
CA GLU A 12 -6.38 -5.81 -11.93
C GLU A 12 -7.08 -5.83 -13.30
N ALA A 13 -8.41 -5.86 -13.32
CA ALA A 13 -9.18 -5.86 -14.57
C ALA A 13 -9.12 -4.52 -15.35
N GLU A 14 -8.71 -3.43 -14.71
CA GLU A 14 -8.52 -2.11 -15.32
C GLU A 14 -7.10 -1.93 -15.92
N ASP A 15 -6.26 -2.97 -15.90
CA ASP A 15 -4.91 -3.01 -16.52
C ASP A 15 -3.97 -1.89 -16.03
N VAL A 16 -4.02 -1.59 -14.74
CA VAL A 16 -3.19 -0.56 -14.06
C VAL A 16 -1.71 -0.98 -13.88
N ASP A 17 -1.25 -1.98 -14.63
CA ASP A 17 0.07 -2.61 -14.54
C ASP A 17 1.23 -1.67 -14.93
N GLU A 18 0.89 -0.54 -15.55
CA GLU A 18 1.85 0.48 -15.98
C GLU A 18 2.33 1.41 -14.86
N PHE A 19 1.56 1.54 -13.77
CA PHE A 19 1.89 2.47 -12.71
C PHE A 19 2.92 1.89 -11.74
N THR A 20 3.89 2.73 -11.37
CA THR A 20 4.88 2.41 -10.36
C THR A 20 4.79 3.34 -9.16
N VAL A 21 5.20 2.84 -8.00
CA VAL A 21 5.27 3.62 -6.77
C VAL A 21 6.45 4.60 -6.85
N GLU A 22 6.16 5.89 -6.85
CA GLU A 22 7.19 6.93 -6.81
C GLU A 22 7.70 7.16 -5.39
N GLU A 23 6.79 7.19 -4.41
CA GLU A 23 7.10 7.48 -3.01
C GLU A 23 6.09 6.82 -2.06
N ALA A 24 6.58 6.26 -0.94
CA ALA A 24 5.74 5.74 0.14
C ALA A 24 6.22 6.31 1.48
N ILE A 25 5.32 6.97 2.21
CA ILE A 25 5.59 7.62 3.49
C ILE A 25 4.77 6.93 4.58
N LEU A 26 5.47 6.31 5.53
CA LEU A 26 4.87 5.67 6.71
C LEU A 26 4.78 6.70 7.84
N GLY A 27 3.62 7.32 8.00
CA GLY A 27 3.38 8.26 9.10
C GLY A 27 2.86 7.59 10.37
N VAL A 28 2.73 8.41 11.42
CA VAL A 28 2.15 8.00 12.71
C VAL A 28 0.61 8.07 12.68
N GLY A 29 0.05 9.05 11.96
CA GLY A 29 -1.39 9.19 11.78
C GLY A 29 -1.89 8.63 10.44
N TYR A 30 -1.17 8.93 9.36
CA TYR A 30 -1.51 8.48 8.01
C TYR A 30 -0.28 7.99 7.27
N THR A 31 -0.50 6.96 6.46
CA THR A 31 0.43 6.44 5.47
C THR A 31 -0.02 6.95 4.10
N ALA A 32 0.94 7.39 3.29
CA ALA A 32 0.70 7.92 1.97
C ALA A 32 1.53 7.17 0.92
N VAL A 33 0.94 6.94 -0.25
CA VAL A 33 1.61 6.37 -1.42
C VAL A 33 1.35 7.28 -2.61
N ARG A 34 2.40 7.69 -3.33
CA ARG A 34 2.32 8.42 -4.60
C ARG A 34 2.80 7.50 -5.71
N ILE A 35 2.04 7.43 -6.80
CA ILE A 35 2.43 6.74 -8.03
C ILE A 35 3.02 7.72 -9.05
N ASP A 36 3.68 7.19 -10.08
CA ASP A 36 4.36 7.96 -11.13
C ASP A 36 3.45 8.87 -11.98
N SER A 37 2.13 8.63 -12.00
CA SER A 37 1.15 9.60 -12.56
C SER A 37 1.03 10.88 -11.73
N GLY A 38 1.49 10.86 -10.48
CA GLY A 38 1.34 11.94 -9.49
C GLY A 38 0.15 11.78 -8.55
N ASP A 39 -0.72 10.77 -8.76
CA ASP A 39 -1.85 10.50 -7.88
C ASP A 39 -1.40 9.98 -6.50
N VAL A 40 -2.16 10.31 -5.45
CA VAL A 40 -1.82 10.00 -4.06
C VAL A 40 -2.94 9.25 -3.35
N GLY A 41 -2.61 8.08 -2.81
CA GLY A 41 -3.45 7.32 -1.89
C GLY A 41 -3.09 7.58 -0.43
N LEU A 42 -4.09 7.54 0.45
CA LEU A 42 -3.94 7.74 1.89
C LEU A 42 -4.66 6.64 2.67
N CYS A 43 -4.03 6.17 3.74
CA CYS A 43 -4.61 5.24 4.70
C CYS A 43 -4.26 5.67 6.12
N HIS A 44 -5.19 5.55 7.07
CA HIS A 44 -4.88 5.80 8.47
C HIS A 44 -3.88 4.75 8.96
N SER A 45 -2.83 5.15 9.68
CA SER A 45 -1.73 4.25 10.08
C SER A 45 -2.10 3.27 11.19
N LEU A 46 -3.33 3.36 11.70
CA LEU A 46 -3.88 2.50 12.75
C LEU A 46 -2.98 2.45 13.99
N LEU A 47 -2.61 3.61 14.53
CA LEU A 47 -1.64 3.71 15.64
C LEU A 47 -1.97 2.81 16.85
N GLY A 48 -3.25 2.57 17.11
CA GLY A 48 -3.69 1.70 18.21
C GLY A 48 -3.41 0.23 17.96
N GLU A 49 -3.48 -0.20 16.70
CA GLU A 49 -3.35 -1.58 16.25
C GLU A 49 -1.95 -1.89 15.70
N ASN A 50 -1.24 -0.87 15.23
CA ASN A 50 0.10 -0.95 14.66
C ASN A 50 1.01 0.20 15.16
N PRO A 51 1.33 0.22 16.47
CA PRO A 51 2.12 1.30 17.07
C PRO A 51 3.57 1.36 16.55
N CYS A 52 4.05 0.31 15.86
CA CYS A 52 5.40 0.29 15.32
C CYS A 52 5.44 -0.58 14.04
N PRO A 53 5.38 0.02 12.83
CA PRO A 53 5.33 -0.70 11.55
C PRO A 53 6.70 -1.27 11.15
N ARG A 54 7.37 -2.01 12.04
CA ARG A 54 8.78 -2.41 11.91
C ARG A 54 9.04 -3.28 10.68
N ARG A 55 8.09 -4.11 10.28
CA ARG A 55 8.28 -5.05 9.17
C ARG A 55 8.26 -4.34 7.83
N ILE A 56 7.24 -3.52 7.57
CA ILE A 56 7.18 -2.73 6.34
C ILE A 56 8.26 -1.61 6.32
N ALA A 57 8.61 -1.05 7.48
CA ALA A 57 9.70 -0.06 7.57
C ALA A 57 11.06 -0.64 7.13
N ARG A 58 11.31 -1.94 7.34
CA ARG A 58 12.52 -2.63 6.82
C ARG A 58 12.53 -2.74 5.29
N ARG A 59 11.34 -2.67 4.66
CA ARG A 59 11.14 -2.72 3.21
C ARG A 59 10.99 -1.33 2.60
N ALA A 60 11.07 -0.24 3.37
CA ALA A 60 10.82 1.12 2.87
C ALA A 60 11.66 1.47 1.62
N GLY A 61 12.93 1.04 1.57
CA GLY A 61 13.80 1.24 0.41
C GLY A 61 13.45 0.40 -0.82
N THR A 62 12.61 -0.63 -0.68
CA THR A 62 12.16 -1.50 -1.78
C THR A 62 10.75 -1.16 -2.27
N LEU A 63 10.07 -0.20 -1.65
CA LEU A 63 8.71 0.20 -2.03
C LEU A 63 8.72 1.08 -3.28
N ARG A 64 9.73 1.94 -3.42
CA ARG A 64 9.90 2.78 -4.59
C ARG A 64 10.24 1.95 -5.83
N GLY A 65 9.54 2.19 -6.93
CA GLY A 65 9.68 1.48 -8.20
C GLY A 65 8.95 0.13 -8.25
N MET A 66 8.29 -0.29 -7.16
CA MET A 66 7.37 -1.43 -7.17
C MET A 66 6.17 -1.11 -8.06
N LYS A 67 5.59 -2.12 -8.72
CA LYS A 67 4.32 -1.91 -9.43
C LYS A 67 3.23 -1.55 -8.43
N ALA A 68 2.37 -0.62 -8.78
CA ALA A 68 1.27 -0.20 -7.91
C ALA A 68 0.35 -1.39 -7.55
N VAL A 69 0.09 -2.30 -8.50
CA VAL A 69 -0.70 -3.51 -8.25
C VAL A 69 -0.06 -4.46 -7.24
N GLU A 70 1.26 -4.67 -7.32
CA GLU A 70 2.01 -5.52 -6.38
C GLU A 70 1.98 -4.95 -4.96
N MET A 71 2.01 -3.62 -4.84
CA MET A 71 1.83 -2.96 -3.55
C MET A 71 0.39 -3.11 -3.04
N ALA A 72 -0.61 -2.98 -3.91
CA ALA A 72 -2.02 -3.12 -3.54
C ALA A 72 -2.34 -4.52 -2.97
N GLU A 73 -1.66 -5.57 -3.43
CA GLU A 73 -1.78 -6.91 -2.85
C GLU A 73 -1.43 -6.97 -1.35
N PHE A 74 -0.67 -6.00 -0.83
CA PHE A 74 -0.39 -5.93 0.60
C PHE A 74 -1.65 -5.69 1.45
N ALA A 75 -2.72 -5.13 0.86
CA ALA A 75 -4.00 -4.90 1.52
C ALA A 75 -4.64 -6.19 2.10
N VAL A 76 -4.28 -7.36 1.56
CA VAL A 76 -4.74 -8.67 2.06
C VAL A 76 -3.70 -9.44 2.88
N SER A 77 -2.54 -8.82 3.15
CA SER A 77 -1.49 -9.42 3.99
C SER A 77 -2.00 -9.69 5.41
N GLU A 78 -1.49 -10.73 6.06
CA GLU A 78 -1.75 -10.96 7.49
C GLU A 78 -1.08 -9.88 8.37
N ASP A 79 -0.08 -9.17 7.84
CA ASP A 79 0.61 -8.08 8.54
C ASP A 79 -0.14 -6.74 8.40
N ILE A 80 -0.59 -6.18 9.53
CA ILE A 80 -1.30 -4.90 9.55
C ILE A 80 -0.47 -3.76 8.93
N SER A 81 0.85 -3.81 9.07
CA SER A 81 1.73 -2.77 8.51
C SER A 81 1.77 -2.81 6.99
N GLU A 82 1.65 -4.00 6.40
CA GLU A 82 1.56 -4.16 4.95
C GLU A 82 0.17 -3.77 4.47
N ARG A 83 -0.90 -4.15 5.21
CA ARG A 83 -2.29 -3.78 4.89
C ARG A 83 -2.57 -2.28 4.87
N VAL A 84 -1.79 -1.49 5.60
CA VAL A 84 -1.93 -0.03 5.62
C VAL A 84 -1.25 0.61 4.39
N VAL A 85 -0.25 -0.05 3.82
CA VAL A 85 0.47 0.46 2.64
C VAL A 85 -0.19 0.04 1.34
N GLY A 86 -0.70 -1.20 1.26
CA GLY A 86 -1.51 -1.67 0.14
C GLY A 86 -2.94 -1.16 0.21
#